data_AF-A0A6J8CHF0-F1
#
_entry.id   AF-A0A6J8CHF0-F1
#
_cell.length_a   1.000
_cell.length_b   1.000
_cell.length_c   1.000
_cell.angle_alpha   90.00
_cell.angle_beta   90.00
_cell.angle_gamma   90.00
#
_symmetry.space_group_name_H-M   'P 1'
#
loop_
_entity.id
_entity.type
_entity.pdbx_description
1 polymer ?
#
loop_
_entity_poly.entity_id
_entity_poly.type
_entity_poly.pdbx_seq_one_letter_code
_entity_poly.pdbx_strand_id
1 'polypeptide(L)'
;MEVDQQSQEVHPFEEIVPQSQPLIGQIPNISGGYSYPISDLDSLLRFLCLGVNDRVYRANTQHTEFCRANVKFIDRLIQDGRGSEVIKCIRDVSIQGRAYKHDTTLYALAICARSNNLETKQSAYEILNDVCRIPTHLFQFVNYCEELSEITSGWGRAHRMGISNWYNSFKSEDPQNHKSAKKLAYLVTKYKRRHGWTHRDAVRLAHVHPKTTDIRLIIEYIFGKSITVNNTPNQASISEFLDAARRAKRCNDVEEIRSLIANYHLSRNIYLLILK
;
A
#
# COMPACT_ATOMS: atom_id res chain seq x y z
N MET A 1 68.28 -38.80 1.80
CA MET A 1 67.02 -38.29 2.38
C MET A 1 66.81 -36.92 1.77
N GLU A 2 66.09 -36.91 0.65
CA GLU A 2 65.61 -35.69 0.01
C GLU A 2 64.55 -35.08 0.92
N VAL A 3 64.80 -33.86 1.39
CA VAL A 3 63.78 -33.06 2.08
C VAL A 3 63.20 -32.15 1.00
N ASP A 4 62.01 -32.54 0.58
CA ASP A 4 61.16 -31.89 -0.40
C ASP A 4 60.96 -30.41 -0.03
N GLN A 5 61.52 -29.51 -0.84
CA GLN A 5 61.21 -28.09 -0.78
C GLN A 5 59.82 -27.90 -1.36
N GLN A 6 58.79 -27.97 -0.51
CA GLN A 6 57.47 -27.47 -0.86
C GLN A 6 57.59 -25.97 -1.12
N SER A 7 57.69 -25.63 -2.40
CA SER A 7 57.48 -24.31 -2.97
C SER A 7 56.18 -23.74 -2.41
N GLN A 8 56.30 -22.75 -1.53
CA GLN A 8 55.21 -21.85 -1.20
C GLN A 8 54.84 -21.12 -2.50
N GLU A 9 53.75 -21.54 -3.14
CA GLU A 9 53.09 -20.75 -4.18
C GLU A 9 52.66 -19.43 -3.54
N VAL A 10 53.47 -18.40 -3.75
CA VAL A 10 53.10 -17.02 -3.47
C VAL A 10 52.00 -16.69 -4.48
N HIS A 11 50.74 -16.80 -4.06
CA HIS A 11 49.64 -16.15 -4.77
C HIS A 11 50.06 -14.69 -4.99
N PRO A 12 50.10 -14.20 -6.24
CA PRO A 12 50.47 -12.82 -6.49
C PRO A 12 49.50 -11.94 -5.69
N PHE A 13 50.04 -11.10 -4.81
CA PHE A 13 49.26 -10.07 -4.15
C PHE A 13 48.53 -9.30 -5.26
N GLU A 14 47.21 -9.46 -5.36
CA GLU A 14 46.39 -8.57 -6.18
C GLU A 14 46.75 -7.15 -5.78
N GLU A 15 47.23 -6.38 -6.76
CA GLU A 15 47.64 -5.00 -6.57
C GLU A 15 46.50 -4.25 -5.88
N ILE A 16 46.70 -3.85 -4.62
CA ILE A 16 45.62 -3.28 -3.81
C ILE A 16 45.31 -1.89 -4.36
N VAL A 17 44.30 -1.81 -5.23
CA VAL A 17 43.84 -0.54 -5.82
C VAL A 17 43.12 0.27 -4.73
N PRO A 18 43.60 1.49 -4.39
CA PRO A 18 42.95 2.31 -3.38
C PRO A 18 41.59 2.82 -3.86
N GLN A 19 40.65 3.07 -2.94
CA GLN A 19 39.29 3.51 -3.29
C GLN A 19 39.23 4.84 -4.06
N SER A 20 40.31 5.62 -4.04
CA SER A 20 40.49 6.84 -4.84
C SER A 20 40.80 6.57 -6.32
N GLN A 21 40.93 5.31 -6.74
CA GLN A 21 41.15 4.91 -8.13
C GLN A 21 40.03 3.95 -8.59
N PRO A 22 39.52 4.08 -9.83
CA PRO A 22 38.44 3.24 -10.32
C PRO A 22 38.92 1.83 -10.66
N LEU A 23 38.16 0.82 -10.23
CA LEU A 23 38.18 -0.49 -10.88
C LEU A 23 37.25 -0.49 -12.11
N ILE A 24 37.43 -1.48 -13.00
CA ILE A 24 36.59 -1.65 -14.18
C ILE A 24 35.11 -1.76 -13.76
N GLY A 25 34.27 -0.92 -14.37
CA GLY A 25 32.83 -0.86 -14.10
C GLY A 25 32.41 -0.01 -12.90
N GLN A 26 33.35 0.59 -12.17
CA GLN A 26 33.01 1.53 -11.09
C GLN A 26 32.76 2.94 -11.59
N ILE A 27 31.91 3.66 -10.86
CA ILE A 27 31.59 5.08 -11.07
C ILE A 27 32.00 5.90 -9.85
N PRO A 28 32.32 7.19 -10.01
CA PRO A 28 32.57 8.09 -8.90
C PRO A 28 31.39 8.11 -7.92
N ASN A 29 31.69 8.07 -6.63
CA ASN A 29 30.71 8.18 -5.55
C ASN A 29 30.80 9.56 -4.88
N ILE A 30 29.76 9.88 -4.09
CA ILE A 30 29.63 11.16 -3.37
C ILE A 30 30.74 11.43 -2.33
N SER A 31 31.44 10.40 -1.88
CA SER A 31 32.49 10.47 -0.86
C SER A 31 33.88 10.65 -1.46
N GLY A 32 33.97 10.86 -2.78
CA GLY A 32 35.24 11.07 -3.49
C GLY A 32 35.99 9.80 -3.89
N GLY A 33 35.40 8.62 -3.68
CA GLY A 33 35.94 7.35 -4.15
C GLY A 33 35.15 6.76 -5.32
N TYR A 34 35.40 5.49 -5.64
CA TYR A 34 34.68 4.76 -6.70
C TYR A 34 33.84 3.62 -6.12
N SER A 35 32.72 3.30 -6.77
CA SER A 35 31.82 2.21 -6.38
C SER A 35 31.05 1.66 -7.57
N TYR A 36 30.60 0.41 -7.50
CA TYR A 36 29.74 -0.15 -8.53
C TYR A 36 28.35 0.51 -8.55
N PRO A 37 27.78 0.74 -9.74
CA PRO A 37 26.40 1.19 -9.86
C PRO A 37 25.46 0.13 -9.31
N ILE A 38 24.36 0.58 -8.71
CA ILE A 38 23.30 -0.31 -8.25
C ILE A 38 22.34 -0.53 -9.42
N SER A 39 21.77 -1.73 -9.55
CA SER A 39 20.74 -1.96 -10.56
C SER A 39 19.46 -1.17 -10.23
N ASP A 40 18.64 -0.91 -11.23
CA ASP A 40 17.34 -0.25 -11.01
C ASP A 40 16.39 -1.12 -10.17
N LEU A 41 16.49 -2.45 -10.27
CA LEU A 41 15.68 -3.38 -9.46
C LEU A 41 16.13 -3.38 -7.99
N ASP A 42 17.44 -3.32 -7.73
CA ASP A 42 17.96 -3.19 -6.36
C ASP A 42 17.65 -1.80 -5.78
N SER A 43 17.65 -0.75 -6.61
CA SER A 43 17.17 0.58 -6.23
C SER A 43 15.70 0.55 -5.83
N LEU A 44 14.86 -0.18 -6.57
CA LEU A 44 13.46 -0.38 -6.22
C LEU A 44 13.33 -1.09 -4.87
N LEU A 45 14.01 -2.21 -4.67
CA LEU A 45 13.95 -2.94 -3.40
C LEU A 45 14.42 -2.07 -2.22
N ARG A 46 15.51 -1.32 -2.40
CA ARG A 46 16.01 -0.38 -1.39
C ARG A 46 14.98 0.70 -1.07
N PHE A 47 14.39 1.31 -2.10
CA PHE A 47 13.35 2.32 -1.93
C PHE A 47 12.12 1.75 -1.20
N LEU A 48 11.66 0.56 -1.57
CA LEU A 48 10.51 -0.07 -0.91
C LEU A 48 10.78 -0.34 0.58
N CYS A 49 11.98 -0.82 0.93
CA CYS A 49 12.33 -1.15 2.30
C CYS A 49 12.66 0.07 3.17
N LEU A 50 13.43 1.03 2.64
CA LEU A 50 14.02 2.14 3.41
C LEU A 50 13.31 3.49 3.18
N GLY A 51 12.58 3.63 2.08
CA GLY A 51 11.88 4.86 1.68
C GLY A 51 12.75 5.99 1.15
N VAL A 52 14.06 5.79 1.17
CA VAL A 52 15.03 6.67 0.53
C VAL A 52 15.91 5.83 -0.40
N ASN A 53 16.18 6.36 -1.58
CA ASN A 53 17.23 5.84 -2.45
C ASN A 53 18.52 6.67 -2.35
N ASP A 54 18.52 7.74 -1.54
CA ASP A 54 19.71 8.54 -1.31
C ASP A 54 20.73 7.73 -0.50
N ARG A 55 22.01 7.84 -0.88
CA ARG A 55 23.12 7.07 -0.30
C ARG A 55 23.77 7.80 0.87
N VAL A 56 23.26 8.99 1.22
CA VAL A 56 23.85 9.90 2.20
C VAL A 56 23.07 9.82 3.51
N TYR A 57 23.77 9.67 4.63
CA TYR A 57 23.21 9.96 5.94
C TYR A 57 23.02 11.46 6.10
N ARG A 58 21.78 11.93 6.12
CA ARG A 58 21.46 13.33 6.44
C ARG A 58 20.90 13.38 7.85
N ALA A 59 21.74 13.81 8.80
CA ALA A 59 21.44 13.85 10.24
C ALA A 59 20.20 14.69 10.61
N ASN A 60 19.68 15.51 9.69
CA ASN A 60 18.62 16.48 9.99
C ASN A 60 17.64 16.75 8.82
N THR A 61 17.33 15.75 8.00
CA THR A 61 16.32 15.96 6.94
C THR A 61 14.91 15.65 7.43
N GLN A 62 14.16 16.73 7.69
CA GLN A 62 12.70 16.78 7.48
C GLN A 62 12.29 16.41 6.02
N HIS A 63 13.26 16.20 5.13
CA HIS A 63 13.12 15.74 3.75
C HIS A 63 13.29 14.23 3.61
N THR A 64 12.36 13.43 4.11
CA THR A 64 12.02 12.15 3.45
C THR A 64 11.08 12.47 2.30
N GLU A 65 11.58 13.19 1.30
CA GLU A 65 10.74 13.57 0.18
C GLU A 65 10.52 12.36 -0.72
N PHE A 66 9.32 11.82 -0.62
CA PHE A 66 8.65 11.03 -1.66
C PHE A 66 8.55 11.87 -2.95
N CYS A 67 9.70 12.17 -3.56
CA CYS A 67 9.80 13.01 -4.73
C CYS A 67 9.93 12.12 -5.97
N ARG A 68 9.15 12.43 -7.00
CA ARG A 68 9.18 11.74 -8.28
C ARG A 68 10.57 11.68 -8.90
N ALA A 69 11.39 12.72 -8.68
CA ALA A 69 12.77 12.78 -9.16
C ALA A 69 13.65 11.65 -8.61
N ASN A 70 13.38 11.17 -7.39
CA ASN A 70 14.21 10.17 -6.71
C ASN A 70 13.85 8.72 -7.09
N VAL A 71 12.77 8.52 -7.84
CA VAL A 71 12.24 7.20 -8.22
C VAL A 71 12.17 6.98 -9.74
N LYS A 72 12.98 7.72 -10.52
CA LYS A 72 13.07 7.56 -11.98
C LYS A 72 13.46 6.16 -12.43
N PHE A 73 14.09 5.35 -11.57
CA PHE A 73 14.40 3.95 -11.85
C PHE A 73 13.12 3.11 -12.09
N ILE A 74 11.99 3.48 -11.48
CA ILE A 74 10.70 2.80 -11.75
C ILE A 74 10.28 3.06 -13.20
N ASP A 75 10.42 4.29 -13.66
CA ASP A 75 10.05 4.66 -15.04
C ASP A 75 10.95 3.97 -16.05
N ARG A 76 12.26 3.92 -15.79
CA ARG A 76 13.21 3.18 -16.63
C ARG A 76 12.86 1.71 -16.72
N LEU A 77 12.62 1.02 -15.60
CA LEU A 77 12.20 -0.38 -15.60
C LEU A 77 10.91 -0.59 -16.44
N ILE A 78 9.94 0.29 -16.33
CA ILE A 78 8.69 0.19 -17.11
C ILE A 78 8.94 0.43 -18.60
N GLN A 79 9.77 1.42 -18.95
CA GLN A 79 10.14 1.74 -20.34
C GLN A 79 10.95 0.62 -20.99
N ASP A 80 11.79 -0.07 -20.22
CA ASP A 80 12.60 -1.21 -20.65
C ASP A 80 11.77 -2.52 -20.76
N GLY A 81 10.45 -2.46 -20.60
CA GLY A 81 9.56 -3.62 -20.67
C GLY A 81 9.59 -4.52 -19.43
N ARG A 82 10.23 -4.08 -18.34
CA ARG A 82 10.42 -4.83 -17.09
C ARG A 82 9.39 -4.49 -16.03
N GLY A 83 8.24 -3.96 -16.42
CA GLY A 83 7.16 -3.57 -15.50
C GLY A 83 6.62 -4.73 -14.66
N SER A 84 6.60 -5.95 -15.19
CA SER A 84 6.19 -7.16 -14.45
C SER A 84 7.10 -7.46 -13.25
N GLU A 85 8.41 -7.22 -13.38
CA GLU A 85 9.37 -7.35 -12.27
C GLU A 85 9.10 -6.32 -11.17
N VAL A 86 8.74 -5.09 -11.56
CA VAL A 86 8.37 -4.03 -10.61
C VAL A 86 7.13 -4.43 -9.82
N ILE A 87 6.07 -4.88 -10.50
CA ILE A 87 4.83 -5.33 -9.85
C ILE A 87 5.09 -6.49 -8.90
N LYS A 88 5.88 -7.48 -9.32
CA LYS A 88 6.25 -8.62 -8.49
C LYS A 88 6.99 -8.17 -7.23
N CYS A 89 8.00 -7.31 -7.37
CA CYS A 89 8.76 -6.79 -6.24
C CYS A 89 7.87 -6.02 -5.23
N ILE A 90 6.97 -5.16 -5.72
CA ILE A 90 6.00 -4.44 -4.89
C ILE A 90 5.11 -5.42 -4.12
N ARG A 91 4.57 -6.43 -4.79
CA ARG A 91 3.70 -7.44 -4.18
C ARG A 91 4.44 -8.24 -3.11
N ASP A 92 5.64 -8.73 -3.43
CA ASP A 92 6.45 -9.56 -2.53
C ASP A 92 6.82 -8.80 -1.26
N VAL A 93 7.29 -7.55 -1.38
CA VAL A 93 7.60 -6.69 -0.23
C VAL A 93 6.37 -6.43 0.63
N SER A 94 5.21 -6.22 0.01
CA SER A 94 3.95 -5.98 0.73
C SER A 94 3.48 -7.21 1.50
N ILE A 95 3.47 -8.38 0.86
CA ILE A 95 2.97 -9.63 1.46
C ILE A 95 3.90 -10.12 2.56
N GLN A 96 5.21 -10.05 2.33
CA GLN A 96 6.23 -10.48 3.30
C GLN A 96 6.43 -9.46 4.44
N GLY A 97 5.83 -8.27 4.36
CA GLY A 97 5.96 -7.24 5.39
C GLY A 97 7.39 -6.70 5.54
N ARG A 98 8.16 -6.65 4.44
CA ARG A 98 9.58 -6.24 4.47
C ARG A 98 9.80 -4.73 4.56
N ALA A 99 8.79 -3.95 4.16
CA ALA A 99 8.86 -2.49 4.20
C ALA A 99 8.59 -1.96 5.61
N TYR A 100 9.44 -1.04 6.10
CA TYR A 100 9.21 -0.35 7.38
C TYR A 100 7.96 0.54 7.35
N LYS A 101 7.70 1.22 6.23
CA LYS A 101 6.48 2.01 5.98
C LYS A 101 5.80 1.54 4.70
N HIS A 102 4.47 1.45 4.70
CA HIS A 102 3.71 1.08 3.51
C HIS A 102 3.61 2.18 2.46
N ASP A 103 3.92 3.43 2.81
CA ASP A 103 3.84 4.59 1.92
C ASP A 103 4.65 4.40 0.63
N THR A 104 5.83 3.80 0.72
CA THR A 104 6.75 3.57 -0.42
C THR A 104 6.17 2.57 -1.40
N THR A 105 5.61 1.48 -0.89
CA THR A 105 4.94 0.44 -1.65
C THR A 105 3.71 0.99 -2.37
N LEU A 106 2.92 1.83 -1.69
CA LEU A 106 1.73 2.45 -2.27
C LEU A 106 2.08 3.49 -3.33
N TYR A 107 3.15 4.26 -3.11
CA TYR A 107 3.63 5.24 -4.08
C TYR A 107 4.16 4.57 -5.36
N ALA A 108 4.98 3.53 -5.22
CA ALA A 108 5.46 2.73 -6.35
C ALA A 108 4.29 2.09 -7.12
N LEU A 109 3.29 1.54 -6.40
CA LEU A 109 2.09 0.99 -7.03
C LEU A 109 1.29 2.06 -7.78
N ALA A 110 1.18 3.28 -7.24
CA ALA A 110 0.50 4.39 -7.89
C ALA A 110 1.20 4.82 -9.18
N ILE A 111 2.53 4.85 -9.22
CA ILE A 111 3.32 5.09 -10.43
C ILE A 111 2.98 4.04 -11.51
N CYS A 112 2.99 2.75 -11.15
CA CYS A 112 2.61 1.68 -12.07
C CYS A 112 1.15 1.80 -12.53
N ALA A 113 0.22 2.15 -11.63
CA ALA A 113 -1.19 2.33 -11.98
C ALA A 113 -1.45 3.53 -12.89
N ARG A 114 -0.53 4.50 -12.92
CA ARG A 114 -0.54 5.70 -13.79
C ARG A 114 0.35 5.54 -15.04
N SER A 115 1.03 4.42 -15.24
CA SER A 115 1.95 4.25 -16.37
C SER A 115 1.22 4.27 -17.73
N ASN A 116 1.93 4.70 -18.78
CA ASN A 116 1.41 4.58 -20.16
C ASN A 116 1.49 3.14 -20.70
N ASN A 117 2.35 2.29 -20.12
CA ASN A 117 2.39 0.86 -20.41
C ASN A 117 1.11 0.18 -19.88
N LEU A 118 0.33 -0.43 -20.78
CA LEU A 118 -0.99 -1.01 -20.48
C LEU A 118 -0.88 -2.26 -19.59
N GLU A 119 0.07 -3.14 -19.87
CA GLU A 119 0.29 -4.38 -19.12
C GLU A 119 0.65 -4.07 -17.66
N THR A 120 1.62 -3.17 -17.45
CA THR A 120 2.02 -2.71 -16.12
C THR A 120 0.85 -2.10 -15.35
N LYS A 121 0.05 -1.25 -16.03
CA LYS A 121 -1.15 -0.63 -15.45
C LYS A 121 -2.17 -1.67 -15.03
N GLN A 122 -2.45 -2.67 -15.87
CA GLN A 122 -3.38 -3.75 -15.56
C GLN A 122 -2.90 -4.55 -14.35
N SER A 123 -1.66 -5.03 -14.38
CA SER A 123 -1.08 -5.80 -13.28
C SER A 123 -1.01 -5.03 -11.96
N ALA A 124 -0.83 -3.69 -12.00
CA ALA A 124 -0.92 -2.86 -10.80
C ALA A 124 -2.30 -2.93 -10.14
N TYR A 125 -3.39 -2.89 -10.93
CA TYR A 125 -4.74 -3.00 -10.37
C TYR A 125 -5.12 -4.42 -9.94
N GLU A 126 -4.51 -5.45 -10.54
CA GLU A 126 -4.70 -6.85 -10.14
C GLU A 126 -4.20 -7.09 -8.72
N ILE A 127 -3.01 -6.57 -8.38
CA ILE A 127 -2.42 -6.74 -7.04
C ILE A 127 -2.95 -5.72 -6.01
N LEU A 128 -3.84 -4.81 -6.40
CA LEU A 128 -4.33 -3.73 -5.52
C LEU A 128 -4.91 -4.28 -4.21
N ASN A 129 -5.62 -5.40 -4.29
CA ASN A 129 -6.26 -6.03 -3.13
C ASN A 129 -5.28 -6.66 -2.14
N ASP A 130 -4.10 -7.07 -2.61
CA ASP A 130 -3.04 -7.68 -1.81
C ASP A 130 -2.23 -6.60 -1.09
N VAL A 131 -1.99 -5.47 -1.77
CA VAL A 131 -1.23 -4.34 -1.22
C VAL A 131 -2.11 -3.49 -0.29
N CYS A 132 -3.29 -3.08 -0.78
CA CYS A 132 -4.24 -2.26 -0.03
C CYS A 132 -5.12 -3.11 0.87
N ARG A 133 -4.59 -3.57 2.01
CA ARG A 133 -5.31 -4.46 2.95
C ARG A 133 -6.40 -3.76 3.77
N ILE A 134 -6.28 -2.45 3.99
CA ILE A 134 -7.20 -1.63 4.79
C ILE A 134 -7.51 -0.28 4.11
N PRO A 135 -8.56 0.44 4.51
CA PRO A 135 -8.93 1.71 3.90
C PRO A 135 -7.84 2.78 3.95
N THR A 136 -6.99 2.78 4.98
CA THR A 136 -5.85 3.72 5.05
C THR A 136 -4.92 3.55 3.86
N HIS A 137 -4.59 2.32 3.48
CA HIS A 137 -3.74 2.06 2.31
C HIS A 137 -4.45 2.42 1.01
N LEU A 138 -5.74 2.07 0.88
CA LEU A 138 -6.53 2.42 -0.30
C LEU A 138 -6.59 3.94 -0.49
N PHE A 139 -6.87 4.69 0.57
CA PHE A 139 -6.95 6.15 0.52
C PHE A 139 -5.62 6.80 0.22
N GLN A 140 -4.52 6.28 0.78
CA GLN A 140 -3.18 6.77 0.45
C GLN A 140 -2.81 6.47 -1.00
N PHE A 141 -3.13 5.29 -1.51
CA PHE A 141 -2.96 4.95 -2.93
C PHE A 141 -3.76 5.86 -3.86
N VAL A 142 -5.02 6.16 -3.51
CA VAL A 142 -5.85 7.11 -4.29
C VAL A 142 -5.23 8.50 -4.24
N ASN A 143 -4.80 8.96 -3.07
CA ASN A 143 -4.13 10.25 -2.93
C ASN A 143 -2.89 10.34 -3.81
N TYR A 144 -2.02 9.32 -3.82
CA TYR A 144 -0.87 9.28 -4.72
C TYR A 144 -1.24 9.22 -6.20
N CYS A 145 -2.29 8.50 -6.58
CA CYS A 145 -2.76 8.51 -7.96
C CYS A 145 -3.19 9.90 -8.42
N GLU A 146 -3.79 10.70 -7.53
CA GLU A 146 -4.23 12.06 -7.81
C GLU A 146 -3.03 13.02 -7.88
N GLU A 147 -2.08 12.91 -6.96
CA GLU A 147 -0.82 13.68 -7.00
C GLU A 147 0.01 13.40 -8.27
N LEU A 148 -0.03 12.16 -8.76
CA LEU A 148 0.66 11.74 -9.98
C LEU A 148 -0.17 12.01 -11.25
N SER A 149 -1.42 12.45 -11.12
CA SER A 149 -2.26 12.71 -12.28
C SER A 149 -1.91 14.04 -12.94
N GLU A 150 -1.72 14.02 -14.25
CA GLU A 150 -1.77 15.24 -15.07
C GLU A 150 -3.21 15.77 -15.11
N ILE A 151 -3.40 17.06 -15.40
CA ILE A 151 -4.70 17.77 -15.42
C ILE A 151 -5.80 17.02 -16.21
N THR A 152 -5.42 16.20 -17.19
CA THR A 152 -6.32 15.45 -18.07
C THR A 152 -6.63 14.01 -17.61
N SER A 153 -5.95 13.50 -16.58
CA SER A 153 -5.87 12.06 -16.24
C SER A 153 -6.58 11.68 -14.93
N GLY A 154 -7.88 11.97 -14.83
CA GLY A 154 -8.67 11.67 -13.64
C GLY A 154 -9.08 10.19 -13.46
N TRP A 155 -10.34 9.98 -13.08
CA TRP A 155 -10.91 8.67 -12.74
C TRP A 155 -11.25 7.83 -13.97
N GLY A 156 -10.25 7.38 -14.73
CA GLY A 156 -10.43 6.50 -15.89
C GLY A 156 -11.02 5.12 -15.54
N ARG A 157 -11.44 4.36 -16.57
CA ARG A 157 -12.11 3.05 -16.40
C ARG A 157 -11.33 2.08 -15.51
N ALA A 158 -10.02 1.95 -15.71
CA ALA A 158 -9.17 1.04 -14.93
C ALA A 158 -9.16 1.42 -13.44
N HIS A 159 -9.04 2.71 -13.12
CA HIS A 159 -9.04 3.20 -11.74
C HIS A 159 -10.37 2.95 -11.04
N ARG A 160 -11.48 3.32 -11.70
CA ARG A 160 -12.84 3.06 -11.21
C ARG A 160 -13.07 1.58 -10.96
N MET A 161 -12.66 0.73 -11.91
CA MET A 161 -12.81 -0.72 -11.80
C MET A 161 -11.98 -1.29 -10.65
N GLY A 162 -10.71 -0.88 -10.51
CA GLY A 162 -9.83 -1.35 -9.43
C GLY A 162 -10.38 -1.03 -8.05
N ILE A 163 -10.84 0.22 -7.84
CA ILE A 163 -11.42 0.64 -6.56
C ILE A 163 -12.76 -0.04 -6.31
N SER A 164 -13.61 -0.15 -7.34
CA SER A 164 -14.87 -0.91 -7.24
C SER A 164 -14.63 -2.37 -6.86
N ASN A 165 -13.63 -3.02 -7.47
CA ASN A 165 -13.23 -4.38 -7.16
C ASN A 165 -12.67 -4.53 -5.74
N TRP A 166 -12.04 -3.49 -5.19
CA TRP A 166 -11.59 -3.51 -3.79
C TRP A 166 -12.75 -3.67 -2.82
N TYR A 167 -13.79 -2.82 -2.92
CA TYR A 167 -15.01 -2.95 -2.09
C TYR A 167 -15.73 -4.26 -2.34
N ASN A 168 -15.79 -4.66 -3.60
CA ASN A 168 -16.41 -5.90 -4.05
C ASN A 168 -15.54 -7.14 -3.82
N SER A 169 -14.40 -7.04 -3.14
CA SER A 169 -13.62 -8.23 -2.74
C SER A 169 -14.11 -8.83 -1.40
N PHE A 170 -14.96 -8.11 -0.66
CA PHE A 170 -15.43 -8.49 0.67
C PHE A 170 -16.71 -9.35 0.66
N LYS A 171 -16.76 -10.39 -0.19
CA LYS A 171 -18.03 -10.99 -0.64
C LYS A 171 -18.47 -12.32 -0.04
N SER A 172 -17.68 -12.97 0.81
CA SER A 172 -18.05 -14.32 1.26
C SER A 172 -17.54 -14.64 2.67
N GLU A 173 -18.32 -15.46 3.37
CA GLU A 173 -17.98 -16.16 4.62
C GLU A 173 -17.09 -17.37 4.36
N ASP A 174 -16.13 -17.26 3.43
CA ASP A 174 -15.13 -18.31 3.27
C ASP A 174 -14.23 -18.29 4.52
N PRO A 175 -14.16 -19.37 5.30
CA PRO A 175 -13.33 -19.44 6.51
C PRO A 175 -11.85 -19.18 6.24
N GLN A 176 -11.39 -19.43 5.01
CA GLN A 176 -10.02 -19.15 4.56
C GLN A 176 -9.84 -17.70 4.10
N ASN A 177 -10.94 -17.02 3.72
CA ASN A 177 -10.90 -15.67 3.19
C ASN A 177 -11.13 -14.63 4.27
N HIS A 178 -10.06 -13.91 4.60
CA HIS A 178 -10.08 -12.84 5.58
C HIS A 178 -10.84 -11.57 5.12
N LYS A 179 -11.56 -11.57 3.98
CA LYS A 179 -12.35 -10.45 3.45
C LYS A 179 -13.85 -10.76 3.45
N SER A 180 -14.48 -10.68 4.62
CA SER A 180 -15.92 -10.77 4.78
C SER A 180 -16.63 -9.41 4.74
N ALA A 181 -17.92 -9.39 4.45
CA ALA A 181 -18.74 -8.18 4.51
C ALA A 181 -18.77 -7.57 5.92
N LYS A 182 -18.80 -8.40 6.97
CA LYS A 182 -18.65 -7.96 8.38
C LYS A 182 -17.35 -7.20 8.60
N LYS A 183 -16.24 -7.68 8.03
CA LYS A 183 -14.96 -6.97 8.10
C LYS A 183 -15.03 -5.62 7.38
N LEU A 184 -15.67 -5.54 6.21
CA LEU A 184 -15.86 -4.26 5.55
C LEU A 184 -16.69 -3.29 6.41
N ALA A 185 -17.78 -3.76 7.04
CA ALA A 185 -18.58 -2.95 7.97
C ALA A 185 -17.73 -2.39 9.12
N TYR A 186 -16.86 -3.21 9.71
CA TYR A 186 -15.89 -2.76 10.71
C TYR A 186 -14.90 -1.74 10.15
N LEU A 187 -14.35 -1.98 8.95
CA LEU A 187 -13.37 -1.08 8.34
C LEU A 187 -13.96 0.30 8.03
N VAL A 188 -15.18 0.37 7.50
CA VAL A 188 -15.84 1.64 7.15
C VAL A 188 -16.26 2.46 8.37
N THR A 189 -16.52 1.80 9.51
CA THR A 189 -16.84 2.48 10.77
C THR A 189 -15.57 2.97 11.48
N LYS A 190 -14.49 2.17 11.47
CA LYS A 190 -13.19 2.49 12.09
C LYS A 190 -12.38 3.54 11.32
N TYR A 191 -12.31 3.42 9.99
CA TYR A 191 -11.46 4.24 9.13
C TYR A 191 -12.29 5.18 8.24
N LYS A 192 -13.19 5.96 8.84
CA LYS A 192 -14.12 6.84 8.11
C LYS A 192 -13.43 7.82 7.15
N ARG A 193 -12.27 8.37 7.57
CA ARG A 193 -11.44 9.31 6.80
C ARG A 193 -9.96 9.09 7.07
N ARG A 194 -9.11 9.07 6.03
CA ARG A 194 -7.64 9.16 6.13
C ARG A 194 -7.10 9.87 4.89
N HIS A 195 -5.97 10.55 5.03
CA HIS A 195 -5.27 11.21 3.91
C HIS A 195 -6.18 12.13 3.08
N GLY A 196 -7.11 12.83 3.73
CA GLY A 196 -8.09 13.68 3.04
C GLY A 196 -9.33 12.95 2.49
N TRP A 197 -9.25 11.65 2.22
CA TRP A 197 -10.31 10.84 1.59
C TRP A 197 -11.28 10.20 2.57
N THR A 198 -12.53 10.04 2.14
CA THR A 198 -13.54 9.22 2.82
C THR A 198 -14.00 8.05 1.95
N HIS A 199 -14.66 7.06 2.58
CA HIS A 199 -15.33 5.99 1.84
C HIS A 199 -16.38 6.53 0.87
N ARG A 200 -17.08 7.62 1.24
CA ARG A 200 -18.09 8.26 0.37
C ARG A 200 -17.45 8.78 -0.91
N ASP A 201 -16.29 9.44 -0.81
CA ASP A 201 -15.58 10.00 -1.96
C ASP A 201 -15.12 8.89 -2.90
N ALA A 202 -14.42 7.88 -2.37
CA ALA A 202 -13.92 6.76 -3.14
C ALA A 202 -15.06 5.97 -3.81
N VAL A 203 -16.15 5.70 -3.09
CA VAL A 203 -17.30 4.96 -3.64
C VAL A 203 -18.02 5.76 -4.74
N ARG A 204 -18.22 7.07 -4.52
CA ARG A 204 -18.86 7.96 -5.48
C ARG A 204 -18.05 8.07 -6.76
N LEU A 205 -16.75 8.37 -6.66
CA LEU A 205 -15.89 8.61 -7.82
C LEU A 205 -15.55 7.31 -8.57
N ALA A 206 -15.45 6.17 -7.88
CA ALA A 206 -15.28 4.86 -8.51
C ALA A 206 -16.54 4.35 -9.23
N HIS A 207 -17.71 4.95 -8.96
CA HIS A 207 -19.01 4.41 -9.39
C HIS A 207 -19.15 2.94 -8.96
N VAL A 208 -18.92 2.65 -7.67
CA VAL A 208 -18.96 1.27 -7.18
C VAL A 208 -20.37 0.71 -7.31
N HIS A 209 -20.50 -0.34 -8.10
CA HIS A 209 -21.73 -1.13 -8.18
C HIS A 209 -21.57 -2.35 -7.26
N PRO A 210 -22.33 -2.43 -6.14
CA PRO A 210 -22.27 -3.57 -5.24
C PRO A 210 -22.66 -4.85 -5.99
N LYS A 211 -21.84 -5.91 -5.95
CA LYS A 211 -22.23 -7.23 -6.53
C LYS A 211 -22.92 -8.17 -5.53
N THR A 212 -23.02 -7.80 -4.26
CA THR A 212 -23.80 -8.54 -3.26
C THR A 212 -24.68 -7.57 -2.47
N THR A 213 -25.78 -8.09 -1.93
CA THR A 213 -26.72 -7.34 -1.10
C THR A 213 -26.07 -6.82 0.19
N ASP A 214 -25.10 -7.56 0.76
CA ASP A 214 -24.37 -7.14 1.95
C ASP A 214 -23.46 -5.94 1.70
N ILE A 215 -22.76 -5.92 0.56
CA ILE A 215 -21.95 -4.77 0.15
C ILE A 215 -22.84 -3.57 -0.17
N ARG A 216 -24.02 -3.82 -0.75
CA ARG A 216 -25.03 -2.77 -0.98
C ARG A 216 -25.47 -2.13 0.33
N LEU A 217 -25.77 -2.93 1.35
CA LEU A 217 -26.14 -2.48 2.70
C LEU A 217 -25.09 -1.52 3.29
N ILE A 218 -23.82 -1.91 3.19
CA ILE A 218 -22.68 -1.13 3.71
C ILE A 218 -22.48 0.17 2.91
N ILE A 219 -22.64 0.11 1.58
CA ILE A 219 -22.57 1.31 0.74
C ILE A 219 -23.73 2.27 1.05
N GLU A 220 -24.95 1.78 1.22
CA GLU A 220 -26.10 2.58 1.64
C GLU A 220 -25.86 3.25 3.00
N TYR A 221 -25.25 2.53 3.96
CA TYR A 221 -24.78 3.10 5.22
C TYR A 221 -23.77 4.24 5.04
N ILE A 222 -22.77 4.09 4.16
CA ILE A 222 -21.77 5.14 3.87
C ILE A 222 -22.45 6.42 3.36
N PHE A 223 -23.50 6.27 2.55
CA PHE A 223 -24.29 7.39 2.06
C PHE A 223 -25.30 7.95 3.08
N GLY A 224 -25.46 7.31 4.23
CA GLY A 224 -26.41 7.72 5.27
C GLY A 224 -27.86 7.42 4.90
N LYS A 225 -28.09 6.49 3.97
CA LYS A 225 -29.44 6.02 3.63
C LYS A 225 -29.98 5.12 4.74
N SER A 226 -31.31 5.01 4.84
CA SER A 226 -31.97 4.02 5.68
C SER A 226 -31.54 2.63 5.25
N ILE A 227 -31.19 1.79 6.22
CA ILE A 227 -30.72 0.43 5.99
C ILE A 227 -31.94 -0.45 5.74
N THR A 228 -32.13 -0.93 4.51
CA THR A 228 -33.16 -1.92 4.21
C THR A 228 -32.55 -3.32 4.32
N VAL A 229 -32.94 -4.07 5.35
CA VAL A 229 -32.45 -5.43 5.59
C VAL A 229 -33.34 -6.42 4.85
N ASN A 230 -32.77 -7.29 4.03
CA ASN A 230 -33.52 -8.32 3.28
C ASN A 230 -33.61 -9.65 4.07
N ASN A 231 -33.67 -9.58 5.40
CA ASN A 231 -33.88 -10.71 6.34
C ASN A 231 -32.87 -11.88 6.30
N THR A 232 -31.65 -11.72 5.77
CA THR A 232 -30.62 -12.76 5.95
C THR A 232 -29.92 -12.60 7.31
N PRO A 233 -29.53 -13.70 7.98
CA PRO A 233 -28.81 -13.63 9.27
C PRO A 233 -27.52 -12.79 9.20
N ASN A 234 -26.80 -12.85 8.09
CA ASN A 234 -25.58 -12.05 7.88
C ASN A 234 -25.89 -10.54 7.81
N GLN A 235 -26.96 -10.15 7.10
CA GLN A 235 -27.36 -8.74 7.02
C GLN A 235 -27.90 -8.20 8.32
N ALA A 236 -28.63 -9.01 9.09
CA ALA A 236 -29.06 -8.65 10.44
C ALA A 236 -27.84 -8.33 11.32
N SER A 237 -26.86 -9.24 11.36
CA SER A 237 -25.62 -9.03 12.10
C SER A 237 -24.83 -7.79 11.65
N ILE A 238 -24.73 -7.54 10.34
CA ILE A 238 -24.06 -6.34 9.81
C ILE A 238 -24.84 -5.07 10.19
N SER A 239 -26.17 -5.09 10.05
CA SER A 239 -27.02 -3.93 10.39
C SER A 239 -26.93 -3.60 11.87
N GLU A 240 -27.04 -4.60 12.74
CA GLU A 240 -26.91 -4.44 14.19
C GLU A 240 -25.56 -3.83 14.57
N PHE A 241 -24.46 -4.33 13.99
CA PHE A 241 -23.14 -3.74 14.21
C PHE A 241 -23.06 -2.28 13.73
N LEU A 242 -23.59 -1.98 12.55
CA LEU A 242 -23.57 -0.63 11.97
C LEU A 242 -24.40 0.36 12.81
N ASP A 243 -25.52 -0.10 13.36
CA ASP A 243 -26.37 0.68 14.26
C ASP A 243 -25.74 0.84 15.64
N ALA A 244 -25.14 -0.20 16.21
CA ALA A 244 -24.34 -0.10 17.43
C ALA A 244 -23.22 0.93 17.27
N ALA A 245 -22.50 0.93 16.14
CA ALA A 245 -21.48 1.92 15.84
C ALA A 245 -22.02 3.35 15.65
N ARG A 246 -23.28 3.53 15.24
CA ARG A 246 -23.96 4.84 15.21
C ARG A 246 -24.38 5.29 16.61
N ARG A 247 -24.93 4.39 17.42
CA ARG A 247 -25.34 4.67 18.82
C ARG A 247 -24.14 5.06 19.67
N ALA A 248 -23.06 4.28 19.60
CA ALA A 248 -21.81 4.57 20.32
C ALA A 248 -21.16 5.92 19.96
N LYS A 249 -21.53 6.55 18.82
CA LYS A 249 -21.07 7.89 18.44
C LYS A 249 -21.93 9.03 18.97
N ARG A 250 -23.13 8.74 19.46
CA ARG A 250 -24.11 9.72 19.94
C ARG A 250 -24.45 9.54 21.42
N CYS A 251 -24.11 8.39 21.98
CA CYS A 251 -24.37 8.03 23.36
C CYS A 251 -23.35 8.71 24.28
N ASN A 252 -23.83 9.34 25.36
CA ASN A 252 -22.99 9.91 26.40
C ASN A 252 -22.99 9.06 27.69
N ASP A 253 -23.75 7.97 27.72
CA ASP A 253 -23.82 7.04 28.84
C ASP A 253 -22.67 6.02 28.77
N VAL A 254 -21.87 5.99 29.83
CA VAL A 254 -20.70 5.11 29.94
C VAL A 254 -21.12 3.64 29.98
N GLU A 255 -22.22 3.30 30.64
CA GLU A 255 -22.68 1.91 30.75
C GLU A 255 -23.24 1.38 29.42
N GLU A 256 -23.99 2.21 28.68
CA GLU A 256 -24.40 1.86 27.32
C GLU A 256 -23.18 1.69 26.39
N ILE A 257 -22.20 2.59 26.42
CA ILE A 257 -20.97 2.44 25.63
C ILE A 257 -20.22 1.14 26.03
N ARG A 258 -20.11 0.84 27.32
CA ARG A 258 -19.47 -0.38 27.83
C ARG A 258 -20.17 -1.64 27.32
N SER A 259 -21.50 -1.67 27.35
CA SER A 259 -22.32 -2.74 26.79
C SER A 259 -22.10 -2.90 25.28
N LEU A 260 -22.11 -1.80 24.53
CA LEU A 260 -21.86 -1.83 23.07
C LEU A 260 -20.44 -2.33 22.73
N ILE A 261 -19.43 -1.95 23.52
CA ILE A 261 -18.05 -2.45 23.35
C ILE A 261 -17.99 -3.96 23.62
N ALA A 262 -18.62 -4.43 24.70
CA ALA A 262 -18.62 -5.85 25.05
C ALA A 262 -19.31 -6.72 23.99
N ASN A 263 -20.46 -6.27 23.46
CA ASN A 263 -21.29 -7.05 22.54
C ASN A 263 -20.81 -7.01 21.08
N TYR A 264 -20.23 -5.89 20.64
CA TYR A 264 -19.88 -5.66 19.22
C TYR A 264 -18.38 -5.44 18.97
N HIS A 265 -17.54 -5.55 20.01
CA HIS A 265 -16.09 -5.37 19.96
C HIS A 265 -15.67 -4.05 19.28
N LEU A 266 -16.37 -2.97 19.62
CA LEU A 266 -16.15 -1.66 19.00
C LEU A 266 -14.74 -1.15 19.31
N SER A 267 -14.02 -0.73 18.27
CA SER A 267 -12.68 -0.15 18.43
C SER A 267 -12.74 1.27 18.98
N ARG A 268 -11.68 1.69 19.68
CA ARG A 268 -11.51 3.03 20.24
C ARG A 268 -11.86 4.19 19.29
N ASN A 269 -11.50 4.08 18.01
CA ASN A 269 -11.79 5.11 16.99
C ASN A 269 -13.30 5.34 16.73
N ILE A 270 -14.17 4.44 17.17
CA ILE A 270 -15.61 4.50 16.90
C ILE A 270 -16.31 5.42 17.92
N TYR A 271 -15.96 5.34 19.20
CA TYR A 271 -16.62 6.07 20.29
C TYR A 271 -15.82 7.28 20.83
N LEU A 272 -14.54 7.43 20.45
CA LEU A 272 -13.68 8.53 20.91
C LEU A 272 -14.09 9.95 20.47
N LEU A 273 -15.09 10.11 19.60
CA LEU A 273 -15.58 11.44 19.23
C LEU A 273 -16.32 12.15 20.39
N ILE A 274 -16.49 11.47 21.53
CA ILE A 274 -17.25 11.94 22.69
C ILE A 274 -16.34 12.26 23.90
N LEU A 275 -15.07 11.82 23.89
CA LEU A 275 -14.13 11.99 25.01
C LEU A 275 -13.13 13.14 24.79
N LYS A 276 -13.53 14.20 24.08
CA LYS A 276 -12.78 15.44 23.95
C LYS A 276 -13.61 16.62 24.44
#